data_AF-Q6CA80-F1
#
_entry.id   AF-Q6CA80-F1
#
_cell.length_a   1.000
_cell.length_b   1.000
_cell.length_c   1.000
_cell.angle_alpha   90.00
_cell.angle_beta   90.00
_cell.angle_gamma   90.00
#
_symmetry.space_group_name_H-M   'P 1'
#
loop_
_entity.id
_entity.type
_entity.pdbx_description
1 polymer ?
#
loop_
_entity_poly.entity_id
_entity_poly.type
_entity_poly.pdbx_seq_one_letter_code
_entity_poly.pdbx_strand_id
1 'polypeptide(L)'
;MPAGKAVPAHHEAGKVKGAVDEIITGSLIGGVQGAVFGAASHFLAKMYWPHYGKLTKQFKLFLQLSCVITGGVYAADKRLIRYEHKLRIDQRNLIAERAAAAEARGEYIDHDGHVRDSSGKVIRK
;
A
#
# COMPACT_ATOMS: atom_id res chain seq x y z
N MET A 1 -31.11 -19.88 -5.13
CA MET A 1 -29.80 -19.55 -5.76
C MET A 1 -29.06 -18.61 -4.81
N PRO A 2 -27.86 -18.94 -4.32
CA PRO A 2 -27.21 -18.12 -3.30
C PRO A 2 -26.65 -16.82 -3.89
N ALA A 3 -26.85 -15.74 -3.14
CA ALA A 3 -26.59 -14.36 -3.48
C ALA A 3 -25.14 -14.08 -3.92
N GLY A 4 -24.97 -13.45 -5.09
CA GLY A 4 -23.73 -12.79 -5.47
C GLY A 4 -23.45 -11.62 -4.53
N LYS A 5 -22.58 -11.83 -3.55
CA LYS A 5 -22.03 -10.76 -2.70
C LYS A 5 -21.45 -9.70 -3.63
N ALA A 6 -21.95 -8.48 -3.55
CA ALA A 6 -21.30 -7.31 -4.15
C ALA A 6 -19.86 -7.30 -3.67
N VAL A 7 -18.93 -7.60 -4.58
CA VAL A 7 -17.50 -7.63 -4.25
C VAL A 7 -17.13 -6.19 -3.89
N PRO A 8 -16.68 -5.92 -2.66
CA PRO A 8 -16.35 -4.57 -2.26
C PRO A 8 -15.20 -4.03 -3.13
N ALA A 9 -15.22 -2.72 -3.44
CA ALA A 9 -14.39 -2.06 -4.46
C ALA A 9 -12.85 -2.14 -4.28
N HIS A 10 -12.37 -2.88 -3.27
CA HIS A 10 -10.98 -3.15 -2.96
C HIS A 10 -10.41 -4.44 -3.60
N HIS A 11 -11.17 -5.14 -4.45
CA HIS A 11 -10.72 -6.34 -5.18
C HIS A 11 -10.64 -6.17 -6.70
N GLU A 12 -10.57 -4.95 -7.21
CA GLU A 12 -10.22 -4.78 -8.62
C GLU A 12 -8.79 -5.30 -8.85
N ALA A 13 -8.67 -6.33 -9.69
CA ALA A 13 -7.39 -6.98 -9.99
C ALA A 13 -6.31 -5.98 -10.45
N GLY A 14 -6.72 -4.87 -11.08
CA GLY A 14 -5.82 -3.77 -11.45
C GLY A 14 -5.24 -3.02 -10.24
N LYS A 15 -6.05 -2.70 -9.24
CA LYS A 15 -5.61 -2.01 -8.01
C LYS A 15 -4.65 -2.87 -7.19
N VAL A 16 -4.91 -4.19 -7.13
CA VAL A 16 -4.07 -5.17 -6.45
C VAL A 16 -2.71 -5.30 -7.14
N LYS A 17 -2.68 -5.41 -8.48
CA LYS A 17 -1.42 -5.46 -9.24
C LYS A 17 -0.56 -4.22 -9.04
N GLY A 18 -1.17 -3.03 -9.08
CA GLY A 18 -0.46 -1.77 -8.83
C GLY A 18 0.10 -1.67 -7.41
N ALA A 19 -0.65 -2.13 -6.40
CA ALA A 19 -0.15 -2.18 -5.02
C ALA A 19 1.02 -3.14 -4.86
N VAL A 20 0.95 -4.33 -5.47
CA VAL A 20 2.03 -5.33 -5.43
C VAL A 20 3.31 -4.79 -6.09
N ASP A 21 3.19 -4.12 -7.23
CA ASP A 21 4.34 -3.55 -7.94
C ASP A 21 5.05 -2.46 -7.11
N GLU A 22 4.27 -1.60 -6.46
CA GLU A 22 4.80 -0.55 -5.59
C GLU A 22 5.46 -1.13 -4.34
N ILE A 23 4.91 -2.21 -3.76
CA ILE A 23 5.50 -2.94 -2.63
C ILE A 23 6.84 -3.56 -3.04
N ILE A 24 6.91 -4.22 -4.20
CA ILE A 24 8.13 -4.88 -4.68
C ILE A 24 9.22 -3.83 -4.92
N THR A 25 8.87 -2.76 -5.64
CA THR A 25 9.79 -1.68 -5.95
C THR A 25 10.29 -0.98 -4.68
N GLY A 26 9.38 -0.74 -3.73
CA GLY A 26 9.72 -0.19 -2.41
C GLY A 26 10.64 -1.10 -1.60
N SER A 27 10.33 -2.40 -1.56
CA SER A 27 11.12 -3.40 -0.84
C SER A 27 12.53 -3.53 -1.40
N LEU A 28 12.69 -3.51 -2.72
CA LEU A 28 14.01 -3.59 -3.35
C LEU A 28 14.86 -2.36 -3.04
N ILE A 29 14.30 -1.16 -3.18
CA ILE A 29 15.03 0.08 -2.92
C ILE A 29 15.39 0.20 -1.44
N GLY A 30 14.43 -0.09 -0.55
CA GLY A 30 14.66 -0.09 0.89
C GLY A 30 15.64 -1.17 1.33
N GLY A 31 15.59 -2.35 0.71
CA GLY A 31 16.51 -3.45 0.97
C GLY A 31 17.95 -3.09 0.60
N VAL A 32 18.15 -2.44 -0.54
CA VAL A 32 19.48 -1.92 -0.94
C VAL A 32 19.97 -0.85 0.04
N GLN A 33 19.12 0.10 0.44
CA GLN A 33 19.49 1.11 1.43
C GLN A 33 19.84 0.48 2.78
N GLY A 34 19.07 -0.51 3.23
CA GLY A 34 19.35 -1.28 4.44
C GLY A 34 20.64 -2.10 4.33
N ALA A 35 20.97 -2.64 3.14
CA ALA A 35 22.21 -3.35 2.88
C ALA A 35 23.43 -2.43 3.00
N VAL A 36 23.36 -1.24 2.41
CA VAL A 36 24.42 -0.23 2.49
C VAL A 36 24.63 0.21 3.94
N PHE A 37 23.54 0.48 4.66
CA PHE A 37 23.61 0.90 6.07
C PHE A 37 24.16 -0.21 6.97
N GLY A 38 23.73 -1.45 6.76
CA GLY A 38 24.28 -2.62 7.44
C GLY A 38 25.77 -2.77 7.17
N ALA A 39 26.20 -2.62 5.91
CA ALA A 39 27.60 -2.80 5.52
C ALA A 39 28.49 -1.72 6.13
N ALA A 40 28.02 -0.47 6.14
CA ALA A 40 28.68 0.63 6.83
C ALA A 40 28.80 0.36 8.34
N SER A 41 27.71 -0.11 8.98
CA SER A 41 27.70 -0.47 10.39
C SER A 41 28.67 -1.61 10.71
N HIS A 42 28.75 -2.62 9.84
CA HIS A 42 29.70 -3.72 9.97
C HIS A 42 31.15 -3.25 9.87
N PHE A 43 31.44 -2.34 8.94
CA PHE A 43 32.78 -1.78 8.75
C PHE A 43 33.20 -0.92 9.95
N LEU A 44 32.31 -0.04 10.44
CA LEU A 44 32.55 0.75 11.66
C LEU A 44 32.78 -0.14 12.89
N ALA A 45 31.97 -1.18 13.07
CA ALA A 45 32.10 -2.12 14.19
C ALA A 45 33.44 -2.86 14.17
N LYS A 46 33.93 -3.21 12.97
CA LYS A 46 35.24 -3.86 12.80
C LYS A 46 36.41 -2.92 13.10
N MET A 47 36.26 -1.63 12.80
CA MET A 47 37.32 -0.62 12.98
C MET A 47 37.45 -0.15 14.44
N TYR A 48 36.32 0.08 15.13
CA TYR A 48 36.33 0.60 16.50
C TYR A 48 36.43 -0.49 17.57
N TRP A 49 35.98 -1.72 17.30
CA TRP A 49 35.78 -2.72 18.35
C TRP A 49 36.58 -4.02 18.10
N PRO A 50 37.76 -4.19 18.74
CA PRO A 50 38.57 -5.40 18.60
C PRO A 50 37.88 -6.67 19.13
N HIS A 51 36.88 -6.53 20.00
CA HIS A 51 36.06 -7.65 20.49
C HIS A 51 35.06 -8.16 19.45
N TYR A 52 34.67 -7.33 18.47
CA TYR A 52 33.77 -7.72 17.38
C TYR A 52 34.40 -8.78 16.47
N GLY A 53 35.73 -8.91 16.48
CA GLY A 53 36.46 -9.98 15.82
C GLY A 53 36.07 -11.38 16.33
N LYS A 54 35.74 -11.52 17.62
CA LYS A 54 35.43 -12.81 18.27
C LYS A 54 33.99 -13.27 18.05
N LEU A 55 33.11 -12.40 17.54
CA LEU A 55 31.71 -12.75 17.23
C LEU A 55 31.65 -13.74 16.06
N THR A 56 30.72 -14.71 16.16
CA THR A 56 30.49 -15.71 15.11
C THR A 56 30.05 -15.04 13.81
N LYS A 57 30.50 -15.61 12.67
CA LYS A 57 30.15 -15.11 11.33
C LYS A 57 28.63 -15.14 11.09
N GLN A 58 27.95 -16.14 11.65
CA GLN A 58 26.49 -16.30 11.57
C GLN A 58 25.76 -15.13 12.23
N PHE A 59 26.17 -14.72 13.43
CA PHE A 59 25.52 -13.62 14.15
C PHE A 59 25.73 -12.27 13.43
N LYS A 60 26.92 -12.06 12.84
CA LYS A 60 27.20 -10.89 12.01
C LYS A 60 26.28 -10.82 10.78
N LEU A 61 26.09 -11.95 10.12
CA LEU A 61 25.18 -12.03 8.97
C LEU A 61 23.72 -11.81 9.37
N PHE A 62 23.31 -12.35 10.52
CA PHE A 62 21.97 -12.14 11.07
C PHE A 62 21.68 -10.64 11.31
N LEU A 63 22.63 -9.90 11.91
CA LEU A 63 22.51 -8.45 12.09
C LEU A 63 22.40 -7.72 10.74
N GLN A 64 23.25 -8.10 9.78
CA GLN A 64 23.25 -7.50 8.44
C GLN A 64 21.89 -7.69 7.74
N LEU A 65 21.37 -8.92 7.74
CA LEU A 65 20.08 -9.25 7.15
C LEU A 65 18.93 -8.55 7.86
N SER A 66 19.02 -8.37 9.18
CA SER A 66 18.01 -7.62 9.94
C SER A 66 17.91 -6.18 9.46
N CYS A 67 19.05 -5.52 9.19
CA CYS A 67 19.06 -4.17 8.61
C CYS A 67 18.45 -4.13 7.19
N VAL A 68 18.77 -5.13 6.36
CA VAL A 68 18.24 -5.24 4.99
C VAL A 68 16.72 -5.41 4.99
N ILE A 69 16.22 -6.38 5.76
CA ILE A 69 14.78 -6.69 5.83
C ILE A 69 14.02 -5.48 6.39
N THR A 70 14.53 -4.87 7.47
CA THR A 70 13.91 -3.69 8.07
C THR A 70 13.85 -2.53 7.08
N GLY A 71 14.94 -2.27 6.35
CA GLY A 71 14.97 -1.23 5.32
C GLY A 71 13.97 -1.49 4.19
N GLY A 72 13.88 -2.74 3.72
CA GLY A 72 12.93 -3.16 2.69
C GLY A 72 11.48 -2.93 3.10
N VAL A 73 11.09 -3.44 4.26
CA VAL A 73 9.72 -3.31 4.79
C VAL A 73 9.36 -1.83 5.00
N TYR A 74 10.25 -1.04 5.60
CA TYR A 74 9.99 0.37 5.86
C TYR A 74 9.71 1.18 4.57
N ALA A 75 10.49 0.93 3.52
CA ALA A 75 10.30 1.62 2.25
C ALA A 75 9.06 1.13 1.49
N ALA A 76 8.74 -0.16 1.59
CA ALA A 76 7.53 -0.74 1.02
C ALA A 76 6.28 -0.12 1.65
N ASP A 77 6.21 -0.09 2.99
CA ASP A 77 5.07 0.47 3.71
C ASP A 77 4.86 1.96 3.38
N LYS A 78 5.94 2.75 3.36
CA LYS A 78 5.86 4.18 3.02
C LYS A 78 5.36 4.45 1.61
N ARG A 79 5.61 3.55 0.67
CA ARG A 79 5.13 3.66 -0.70
C ARG A 79 3.71 3.15 -0.85
N LEU A 80 3.38 2.04 -0.19
CA LEU A 80 2.02 1.49 -0.13
C LEU A 80 1.02 2.50 0.44
N ILE A 81 1.36 3.14 1.57
CA ILE A 81 0.53 4.17 2.20
C ILE A 81 0.30 5.36 1.24
N ARG A 82 1.35 5.79 0.51
CA ARG A 82 1.22 6.87 -0.48
C ARG A 82 0.33 6.47 -1.66
N TYR A 83 0.44 5.23 -2.13
CA TYR A 83 -0.43 4.71 -3.18
C TYR A 83 -1.89 4.66 -2.72
N GLU A 84 -2.16 4.20 -1.49
CA GLU A 84 -3.50 4.17 -0.93
C GLU A 84 -4.09 5.58 -0.77
N HIS A 85 -3.31 6.56 -0.28
CA HIS A 85 -3.78 7.94 -0.18
C HIS A 85 -4.19 8.53 -1.53
N LYS A 86 -3.40 8.30 -2.59
CA LYS A 86 -3.75 8.73 -3.95
C LYS A 86 -5.07 8.09 -4.40
N LEU A 87 -5.16 6.77 -4.24
CA LEU A 87 -6.34 6.01 -4.62
C LEU A 87 -7.61 6.49 -3.88
N ARG A 88 -7.50 6.81 -2.59
CA ARG A 88 -8.61 7.37 -1.80
C ARG A 88 -9.06 8.75 -2.32
N ILE A 89 -8.13 9.62 -2.74
CA ILE A 89 -8.48 10.92 -3.31
C ILE A 89 -9.18 10.74 -4.66
N ASP A 90 -8.64 9.90 -5.54
CA ASP A 90 -9.23 9.62 -6.85
C ASP A 90 -10.65 9.04 -6.73
N GLN A 91 -10.84 8.12 -5.78
CA GLN A 91 -12.16 7.55 -5.47
C GLN A 91 -13.16 8.63 -5.02
N ARG A 92 -12.75 9.57 -4.15
CA ARG A 92 -13.62 10.66 -3.69
C ARG A 92 -14.02 11.60 -4.83
N ASN A 93 -13.09 11.93 -5.71
CA ASN A 93 -13.35 12.77 -6.88
C ASN A 93 -14.34 12.09 -7.84
N LEU A 94 -14.15 10.79 -8.10
CA LEU A 94 -15.06 9.99 -8.93
C LEU A 94 -16.48 9.92 -8.34
N ILE A 95 -16.61 9.78 -7.02
CA ILE A 95 -17.92 9.76 -6.35
C ILE A 95 -18.59 11.14 -6.47
N ALA A 96 -17.85 12.22 -6.26
CA ALA A 96 -18.35 13.59 -6.40
C ALA A 96 -18.82 13.88 -7.83
N GLU A 97 -18.06 13.47 -8.85
CA GLU A 97 -18.43 13.61 -10.25
C GLU A 97 -19.70 12.81 -10.59
N ARG A 98 -19.79 11.57 -10.10
CA ARG A 98 -20.99 10.73 -10.26
C ARG A 98 -22.22 11.30 -9.57
N ALA A 99 -22.06 11.90 -8.39
CA ALA A 99 -23.14 12.57 -7.68
C ALA A 99 -23.65 13.78 -8.46
N ALA A 100 -22.76 14.64 -8.95
CA ALA A 100 -23.12 15.79 -9.79
C ALA A 100 -23.80 15.35 -11.11
N ALA A 101 -23.33 14.25 -11.72
CA ALA A 101 -23.94 13.70 -12.92
C ALA A 101 -25.32 13.07 -12.68
N ALA A 102 -25.58 12.51 -11.48
CA ALA A 102 -26.88 11.99 -11.08
C ALA A 102 -27.87 13.14 -10.84
N GLU A 103 -27.44 14.20 -10.16
CA GLU A 103 -28.23 15.41 -9.94
C GLU A 103 -28.66 16.06 -11.27
N ALA A 104 -27.75 16.14 -12.25
CA ALA A 104 -28.06 16.65 -13.59
C ALA A 104 -29.07 15.78 -14.37
N ARG A 105 -29.22 14.50 -14.01
CA ARG A 105 -30.21 13.58 -14.56
C ARG A 105 -31.53 13.54 -13.76
N GLY A 106 -31.64 14.31 -12.68
CA GLY A 106 -32.81 14.30 -11.79
C GLY A 106 -32.88 13.07 -10.88
N GLU A 107 -31.79 12.31 -10.75
CA GLU A 107 -31.68 11.14 -9.88
C GLU A 107 -30.88 11.49 -8.62
N TYR A 108 -31.40 11.16 -7.44
CA TYR A 108 -30.70 11.38 -6.16
C TYR A 108 -30.09 10.07 -5.66
N ILE A 109 -28.82 10.13 -5.26
CA ILE A 109 -28.10 9.02 -4.64
C ILE A 109 -28.37 9.07 -3.13
N ASP A 110 -29.12 8.10 -2.62
CA ASP A 110 -29.45 7.99 -1.20
C ASP A 110 -28.20 7.64 -0.36
N HIS A 111 -28.23 7.92 0.95
CA HIS A 111 -27.07 7.72 1.84
C HIS A 111 -26.64 6.24 1.97
N ASP A 112 -27.51 5.32 1.52
CA ASP A 112 -27.30 3.87 1.40
C ASP A 112 -26.72 3.42 0.04
N GLY A 113 -26.44 4.35 -0.89
CA GLY A 113 -25.85 4.09 -2.20
C GLY A 113 -26.84 3.70 -3.31
N HIS A 114 -28.15 3.85 -3.08
CA HIS A 114 -29.18 3.55 -4.06
C HIS A 114 -29.52 4.77 -4.92
N VAL A 115 -29.59 4.58 -6.24
CA VAL A 115 -29.97 5.63 -7.18
C VAL A 115 -31.50 5.65 -7.31
N ARG A 116 -32.13 6.74 -6.84
CA ARG A 116 -33.57 6.96 -6.89
C ARG A 116 -33.92 8.06 -7.88
N ASP A 117 -34.94 7.84 -8.69
CA ASP A 117 -35.54 8.89 -9.52
C ASP A 117 -36.16 10.00 -8.65
N SER A 118 -36.32 11.20 -9.20
CA SER A 118 -37.18 12.31 -8.74
C SER A 118 -38.61 11.89 -8.35
N SER A 119 -39.09 10.73 -8.83
CA SER A 119 -40.37 10.10 -8.46
C SER A 119 -40.29 9.11 -7.28
N GLY A 120 -39.14 9.02 -6.59
CA GLY A 120 -38.91 8.16 -5.41
C GLY A 120 -38.66 6.67 -5.70
N LYS A 121 -38.64 6.27 -6.98
CA LYS A 121 -38.50 4.87 -7.42
C LYS A 121 -37.03 4.49 -7.53
N VAL A 122 -36.64 3.36 -6.93
CA VAL A 122 -35.28 2.80 -7.01
C VAL A 122 -35.04 2.26 -8.42
N ILE A 123 -34.05 2.81 -9.13
CA ILE A 123 -33.80 2.49 -10.54
C ILE A 123 -32.74 1.39 -10.66
N ARG A 124 -31.70 1.43 -9.82
CA ARG A 124 -30.65 0.40 -9.74
C ARG A 124 -30.10 0.25 -8.33
N LYS A 125 -29.76 -0.99 -7.97
CA LYS A 125 -29.12 -1.38 -6.70
C LYS A 125 -27.61 -1.30 -6.81
#